data_AF-A0A223NYV4-F1
#
_entry.id   AF-A0A223NYV4-F1
#
_cell.length_a   1.000
_cell.length_b   1.000
_cell.length_c   1.000
_cell.angle_alpha   90.00
_cell.angle_beta   90.00
_cell.angle_gamma   90.00
#
_symmetry.space_group_name_H-M   'P 1'
#
loop_
_entity.id
_entity.type
_entity.pdbx_description
1 polymer ?
#
loop_
_entity_poly.entity_id
_entity_poly.type
_entity_poly.pdbx_seq_one_letter_code
_entity_poly.pdbx_strand_id
1 'polypeptide(L)'
;MYITPELETEWLRENLNKPNQSRFAICLKELDTYIGNVQLLDITECGGELHLFIGNKLYWGKGVGYQATMLLLRFAFLERNLELVYLRVHPANIPAISIYEKAGFEITGKEDGLIRMSALKKNILKLGFLKK
;
A
#
# COMPACT_ATOMS: atom_id res chain seq x y z
N MET A 1 -5.41 9.14 -26.77
CA MET A 1 -6.20 9.43 -25.56
C MET A 1 -5.25 10.06 -24.56
N TYR A 2 -5.56 11.24 -24.04
CA TYR A 2 -4.75 11.91 -23.01
C TYR A 2 -5.62 12.09 -21.77
N ILE A 3 -5.05 11.88 -20.59
CA ILE A 3 -5.77 12.06 -19.32
C ILE A 3 -5.64 13.52 -18.92
N THR A 4 -6.75 14.24 -18.81
CA THR A 4 -6.77 15.63 -18.36
C THR A 4 -6.85 15.70 -16.84
N PRO A 5 -6.42 16.82 -16.22
CA PRO A 5 -6.64 17.05 -14.79
C PRO A 5 -8.11 16.95 -14.37
N GLU A 6 -9.03 17.38 -15.23
CA GLU A 6 -10.47 17.31 -14.96
C GLU A 6 -10.96 15.87 -14.92
N LEU A 7 -10.55 15.04 -15.89
CA LEU A 7 -10.87 13.61 -15.92
C LEU A 7 -10.28 12.87 -14.72
N GLU A 8 -9.04 13.17 -14.35
CA GLU A 8 -8.40 12.60 -13.17
C GLU A 8 -9.15 13.02 -11.88
N THR A 9 -9.56 14.29 -11.79
CA THR A 9 -10.29 14.81 -10.63
C THR A 9 -11.66 14.16 -10.48
N GLU A 10 -12.38 13.98 -11.58
CA GLU A 10 -13.67 13.29 -11.60
C GLU A 10 -13.52 11.84 -11.16
N TRP A 11 -12.56 11.13 -11.75
CA TRP A 11 -12.23 9.75 -11.37
C TRP A 11 -11.85 9.64 -9.88
N LEU A 12 -11.05 10.57 -9.34
CA LEU A 12 -10.69 10.58 -7.92
C LEU A 12 -11.92 10.73 -7.04
N ARG A 13 -12.83 11.66 -7.35
CA ARG A 13 -14.06 11.86 -6.56
C ARG A 13 -14.94 10.63 -6.53
N GLU A 14 -15.11 9.97 -7.67
CA GLU A 14 -15.90 8.73 -7.76
C GLU A 14 -15.28 7.60 -6.93
N ASN A 15 -13.95 7.54 -6.88
CA ASN A 15 -13.24 6.45 -6.22
C ASN A 15 -13.03 6.69 -4.72
N LEU A 16 -12.84 7.93 -4.27
CA LEU A 16 -12.62 8.23 -2.85
C LEU A 16 -13.83 7.85 -1.96
N ASN A 17 -15.03 7.81 -2.52
CA ASN A 17 -16.25 7.51 -1.78
C ASN A 17 -16.63 6.02 -1.77
N LYS A 18 -15.86 5.14 -2.42
CA LYS A 18 -16.22 3.72 -2.49
C LYS A 18 -15.80 3.01 -1.19
N PRO A 19 -16.70 2.26 -0.53
CA PRO A 19 -16.44 1.64 0.76
C PRO A 19 -15.43 0.49 0.70
N ASN A 20 -15.23 -0.10 -0.48
CA ASN A 20 -14.30 -1.22 -0.71
C ASN A 20 -12.88 -0.78 -1.07
N GLN A 21 -12.55 0.51 -0.91
CA GLN A 21 -11.20 1.00 -1.12
C GLN A 21 -10.87 2.19 -0.22
N SER A 22 -9.60 2.51 -0.09
CA SER A 22 -9.10 3.69 0.60
C SER A 22 -7.81 4.14 -0.08
N ARG A 23 -7.72 5.41 -0.47
CA ARG A 23 -6.61 5.97 -1.24
C ARG A 23 -6.01 7.15 -0.50
N PHE A 24 -4.69 7.14 -0.29
CA PHE A 24 -3.98 8.15 0.47
C PHE A 24 -2.82 8.71 -0.32
N ALA A 25 -2.69 10.03 -0.31
CA ALA A 25 -1.49 10.72 -0.77
C ALA A 25 -0.35 10.50 0.22
N ILE A 26 0.87 10.33 -0.30
CA ILE A 26 2.11 10.36 0.48
C ILE A 26 2.70 11.75 0.31
N CYS A 27 2.72 12.52 1.40
CA CYS A 27 3.26 13.87 1.43
C CYS A 27 4.45 13.99 2.39
N LEU A 28 5.47 14.76 2.01
CA LEU A 28 6.56 15.13 2.90
C LEU A 28 6.10 16.25 3.82
N LYS A 29 6.02 15.95 5.13
CA LYS A 29 5.48 16.86 6.15
C LYS A 29 6.13 18.25 6.17
N GLU A 30 7.44 18.33 5.92
CA GLU A 30 8.20 19.58 6.00
C GLU A 30 7.96 20.51 4.80
N LEU A 31 7.61 19.95 3.64
CA LEU A 31 7.54 20.67 2.37
C LEU A 31 6.14 20.67 1.76
N ASP A 32 5.16 20.06 2.45
CA ASP A 32 3.82 19.76 1.95
C ASP A 32 3.81 19.21 0.51
N THR A 33 4.82 18.39 0.20
CA THR A 33 5.10 17.96 -1.16
C THR A 33 4.55 16.56 -1.39
N TYR A 34 3.62 16.43 -2.33
CA TYR A 34 3.13 15.15 -2.83
C TYR A 34 4.25 14.37 -3.54
N ILE A 35 4.46 13.12 -3.16
CA ILE A 35 5.51 12.28 -3.74
C ILE A 35 5.02 10.91 -4.24
N GLY A 36 3.75 10.57 -3.99
CA GLY A 36 3.20 9.29 -4.40
C GLY A 36 1.88 8.94 -3.70
N ASN A 37 1.44 7.71 -3.86
CA ASN A 37 0.21 7.20 -3.27
C ASN A 37 0.43 5.87 -2.57
N VAL A 38 -0.35 5.65 -1.53
CA VAL A 38 -0.58 4.32 -0.96
C VAL A 38 -2.08 4.06 -0.92
N GLN A 39 -2.49 2.86 -1.32
CA GLN A 39 -3.90 2.54 -1.52
C GLN A 39 -4.17 1.14 -0.98
N LEU A 40 -5.35 0.98 -0.39
CA LEU A 40 -5.94 -0.30 -0.02
C LEU A 40 -7.16 -0.51 -0.91
N LEU A 41 -7.08 -1.45 -1.86
CA LEU A 41 -8.09 -1.72 -2.87
C LEU A 41 -8.73 -3.10 -2.63
N ASP A 42 -9.79 -3.39 -3.38
CA ASP A 42 -10.46 -4.70 -3.41
C ASP A 42 -10.76 -5.27 -2.01
N ILE A 43 -11.23 -4.40 -1.12
CA ILE A 43 -11.51 -4.76 0.26
C ILE A 43 -12.75 -5.66 0.29
N THR A 44 -12.56 -6.84 0.88
CA THR A 44 -13.57 -7.86 1.12
C THR A 44 -13.43 -8.37 2.56
N GLU A 45 -14.30 -9.29 2.97
CA GLU A 45 -14.18 -9.98 4.25
C GLU A 45 -12.86 -10.79 4.37
N CYS A 46 -12.29 -11.20 3.24
CA CYS A 46 -11.06 -11.98 3.17
C CYS A 46 -9.78 -11.12 3.26
N GLY A 47 -9.89 -9.80 3.16
CA GLY A 47 -8.75 -8.87 3.17
C GLY A 47 -8.82 -7.79 2.09
N GLY A 48 -7.70 -7.12 1.84
CA GLY A 48 -7.56 -6.09 0.80
C GLY A 48 -6.17 -6.06 0.18
N GLU A 49 -6.07 -5.43 -0.99
CA GLU A 49 -4.83 -5.31 -1.74
C GLU A 49 -4.11 -3.97 -1.49
N LEU A 50 -2.85 -4.03 -1.10
CA LEU A 50 -1.96 -2.88 -0.99
C LEU A 50 -1.38 -2.54 -2.36
N HIS A 51 -1.54 -1.28 -2.75
CA HIS A 51 -0.84 -0.66 -3.87
C HIS A 51 0.01 0.51 -3.36
N LEU A 52 1.26 0.59 -3.81
CA LEU A 52 2.19 1.64 -3.41
C LEU A 52 2.93 2.16 -4.64
N PHE A 53 2.93 3.49 -4.79
CA PHE A 53 3.65 4.17 -5.85
C PHE A 53 4.39 5.38 -5.28
N ILE A 54 5.67 5.51 -5.63
CA ILE A 54 6.49 6.70 -5.34
C ILE A 54 7.11 7.14 -6.66
N GLY A 55 6.68 8.29 -7.17
CA GLY A 55 7.02 8.72 -8.52
C GLY A 55 8.46 9.23 -8.63
N ASN A 56 8.81 10.24 -7.83
CA ASN A 56 10.12 10.86 -7.92
C ASN A 56 11.21 9.99 -7.28
N LYS A 57 12.16 9.52 -8.11
CA LYS A 57 13.26 8.64 -7.72
C LYS A 57 14.18 9.24 -6.65
N LEU A 58 14.21 10.56 -6.48
CA LEU A 58 14.97 11.22 -5.40
C LEU A 58 14.49 10.81 -4.00
N TYR A 59 13.30 10.22 -3.88
CA TYR A 59 12.74 9.73 -2.63
C TYR A 59 12.87 8.22 -2.44
N TRP A 60 13.43 7.50 -3.42
CA TRP A 60 13.70 6.08 -3.31
C TRP A 60 14.89 5.83 -2.38
N GLY A 61 14.91 4.67 -1.71
CA GLY A 61 15.98 4.33 -0.76
C GLY A 61 15.98 5.12 0.56
N LYS A 62 15.07 6.09 0.74
CA LYS A 62 14.97 6.92 1.96
C LYS A 62 14.00 6.38 3.01
N GLY A 63 13.54 5.13 2.88
CA GLY A 63 12.62 4.50 3.82
C GLY A 63 11.14 4.90 3.67
N VAL A 64 10.80 5.82 2.75
CA VAL A 64 9.42 6.29 2.51
C VAL A 64 8.46 5.14 2.23
N GLY A 65 8.84 4.22 1.34
CA GLY A 65 7.96 3.09 0.98
C GLY A 65 7.68 2.16 2.16
N TYR A 66 8.67 1.94 3.02
CA TYR A 66 8.47 1.16 4.25
C TYR A 66 7.52 1.87 5.22
N GLN A 67 7.71 3.17 5.45
CA GLN A 67 6.83 3.95 6.32
C GLN A 67 5.38 3.97 5.80
N ALA A 68 5.18 4.20 4.50
CA ALA A 68 3.87 4.18 3.86
C ALA A 68 3.19 2.80 4.02
N THR A 69 3.93 1.71 3.80
CA THR A 69 3.43 0.33 4.00
C THR A 69 3.00 0.09 5.45
N MET A 70 3.83 0.46 6.43
CA MET A 70 3.50 0.25 7.84
C MET A 70 2.27 1.06 8.29
N LEU A 71 2.15 2.30 7.81
CA LEU A 71 0.97 3.13 8.08
C LEU A 71 -0.30 2.53 7.47
N LEU A 72 -0.21 2.02 6.23
CA LEU A 72 -1.36 1.36 5.60
C LEU A 72 -1.74 0.06 6.32
N LEU A 73 -0.77 -0.76 6.75
CA LEU A 73 -1.05 -1.97 7.53
C LEU A 73 -1.74 -1.63 8.85
N ARG A 74 -1.30 -0.56 9.54
CA ARG A 74 -1.97 -0.07 10.75
C ARG A 74 -3.43 0.30 10.47
N PHE A 75 -3.67 1.10 9.43
CA PHE A 75 -5.02 1.47 9.00
C PHE A 75 -5.87 0.23 8.67
N ALA A 76 -5.35 -0.68 7.84
CA ALA A 76 -6.04 -1.88 7.40
C ALA A 76 -6.46 -2.79 8.58
N PHE A 77 -5.57 -3.00 9.54
CA PHE A 77 -5.81 -3.94 10.64
C PHE A 77 -6.53 -3.35 11.84
N LEU A 78 -6.30 -2.06 12.15
CA LEU A 78 -6.90 -1.42 13.33
C LEU A 78 -8.17 -0.66 13.00
N GLU A 79 -8.22 0.03 11.86
CA GLU A 79 -9.35 0.90 11.50
C GLU A 79 -10.33 0.19 10.57
N ARG A 80 -9.83 -0.60 9.61
CA ARG A 80 -10.68 -1.43 8.72
C ARG A 80 -10.93 -2.84 9.23
N ASN A 81 -10.31 -3.21 10.35
CA ASN A 81 -10.44 -4.52 11.00
C ASN A 81 -10.22 -5.73 10.06
N LEU A 82 -9.33 -5.60 9.08
CA LEU A 82 -8.97 -6.71 8.20
C LEU A 82 -8.06 -7.70 8.94
N GLU A 83 -8.08 -8.96 8.53
CA GLU A 83 -7.15 -9.99 9.04
C GLU A 83 -5.97 -10.25 8.10
N LEU A 84 -6.10 -9.85 6.84
CA LEU A 84 -5.10 -10.07 5.78
C LEU A 84 -5.00 -8.84 4.87
N VAL A 85 -3.77 -8.47 4.54
CA VAL A 85 -3.44 -7.55 3.44
C VAL A 85 -2.49 -8.28 2.50
N TYR A 86 -2.73 -8.19 1.20
CA TYR A 86 -1.84 -8.76 0.19
C TYR A 86 -1.38 -7.72 -0.81
N LEU A 87 -0.39 -8.08 -1.63
CA LEU A 87 0.05 -7.29 -2.77
C LEU A 87 0.60 -8.20 -3.86
N ARG A 88 0.69 -7.64 -5.06
CA ARG A 88 1.36 -8.24 -6.21
C ARG A 88 2.54 -7.37 -6.63
N VAL A 89 3.71 -7.98 -6.79
CA VAL A 89 4.95 -7.27 -7.11
C VAL A 89 5.69 -7.98 -8.24
N HIS A 90 6.22 -7.20 -9.19
CA HIS A 90 7.03 -7.76 -10.26
C HIS A 90 8.33 -8.36 -9.68
N PRO A 91 8.74 -9.58 -10.07
CA PRO A 91 9.90 -10.27 -9.49
C PRO A 91 11.22 -9.50 -9.64
N ALA A 92 11.34 -8.63 -10.66
CA ALA A 92 12.52 -7.77 -10.83
C ALA A 92 12.54 -6.54 -9.89
N ASN A 93 11.45 -6.23 -9.18
CA ASN A 93 11.39 -5.10 -8.25
C ASN A 93 11.91 -5.51 -6.86
N ILE A 94 13.18 -5.91 -6.82
CA ILE A 94 13.88 -6.35 -5.61
C ILE A 94 13.79 -5.32 -4.46
N PRO A 95 13.90 -3.99 -4.71
CA PRO A 95 13.74 -3.00 -3.64
C PRO A 95 12.36 -3.05 -2.97
N ALA A 96 11.29 -3.22 -3.75
CA ALA A 96 9.93 -3.32 -3.20
C ALA A 96 9.74 -4.61 -2.40
N ILE A 97 10.21 -5.75 -2.92
CA ILE A 97 10.14 -7.05 -2.22
C ILE A 97 10.80 -6.95 -0.83
N SER A 98 12.02 -6.40 -0.77
CA SER A 98 12.74 -6.23 0.49
C SER A 98 11.98 -5.33 1.49
N ILE A 99 11.31 -4.28 1.02
CA ILE A 99 10.44 -3.44 1.86
C ILE A 99 9.29 -4.26 2.44
N TYR A 100 8.63 -5.08 1.63
CA TYR A 100 7.48 -5.86 2.05
C TYR A 100 7.87 -6.98 3.02
N GLU A 101 8.97 -7.68 2.78
CA GLU A 101 9.52 -8.66 3.73
C GLU A 101 9.82 -8.02 5.08
N LYS A 102 10.49 -6.86 5.07
CA LYS A 102 10.77 -6.10 6.31
C LYS A 102 9.49 -5.64 7.02
N ALA A 103 8.42 -5.38 6.28
CA ALA A 103 7.11 -5.03 6.83
C ALA A 103 6.30 -6.24 7.32
N GLY A 104 6.85 -7.46 7.21
CA GLY A 104 6.23 -8.69 7.68
C GLY A 104 5.31 -9.36 6.67
N PHE A 105 5.41 -9.00 5.38
CA PHE A 105 4.80 -9.79 4.31
C PHE A 105 5.65 -11.03 4.02
N GLU A 106 4.97 -12.12 3.70
CA GLU A 106 5.58 -13.37 3.26
C GLU A 106 5.15 -13.67 1.82
N ILE A 107 6.01 -14.33 1.04
CA ILE A 107 5.65 -14.79 -0.30
C ILE A 107 4.60 -15.91 -0.16
N THR A 108 3.42 -15.71 -0.75
CA THR A 108 2.29 -16.64 -0.65
C THR A 108 1.89 -17.24 -2.00
N GLY A 109 2.46 -16.79 -3.10
CA GLY A 109 2.16 -17.36 -4.42
C GLY A 109 2.78 -16.59 -5.57
N LYS A 110 2.46 -17.03 -6.79
CA LYS A 110 2.85 -16.40 -8.05
C LYS A 110 1.68 -16.51 -9.03
N GLU A 111 1.30 -15.40 -9.64
CA GLU A 111 0.16 -15.31 -10.56
C GLU A 111 0.51 -14.32 -11.67
N ASP A 112 0.28 -14.70 -12.93
CA ASP A 112 0.56 -13.86 -14.12
C ASP A 112 1.97 -13.24 -14.16
N GLY A 113 2.96 -14.02 -13.68
CA GLY A 113 4.36 -13.56 -13.62
C GLY A 113 4.68 -12.63 -12.45
N LEU A 114 3.71 -12.22 -11.65
CA LEU A 114 3.87 -11.42 -10.43
C LEU A 114 4.02 -12.31 -9.20
N ILE A 115 4.83 -11.87 -8.23
CA ILE A 115 4.91 -12.49 -6.91
C ILE A 115 3.77 -11.94 -6.06
N ARG A 116 2.99 -12.83 -5.47
CA ARG A 116 1.98 -12.48 -4.47
C ARG A 116 2.60 -12.58 -3.08
N MET A 117 2.49 -11.53 -2.30
CA MET A 117 2.92 -11.50 -0.90
C MET A 117 1.74 -11.14 0.00
N SER A 118 1.68 -11.70 1.20
CA SER A 118 0.59 -11.45 2.16
C SER A 118 1.13 -11.20 3.57
N ALA A 119 0.47 -10.30 4.29
CA ALA A 119 0.69 -10.02 5.70
C ALA A 119 -0.58 -10.34 6.49
N LEU A 120 -0.42 -11.11 7.57
CA LEU A 120 -1.51 -11.46 8.49
C LEU A 120 -1.45 -10.56 9.73
N LYS A 121 -2.60 -10.03 10.16
CA LYS A 121 -2.70 -9.18 11.35
C LYS A 121 -2.04 -9.80 12.58
N LYS A 122 -2.29 -11.09 12.82
CA LYS A 122 -1.70 -11.84 13.94
C LYS A 122 -0.16 -11.87 13.92
N ASN A 123 0.47 -11.83 12.74
CA ASN A 123 1.92 -11.83 12.61
C ASN A 123 2.47 -10.42 12.87
N ILE A 124 1.81 -9.39 12.33
CA ILE A 124 2.24 -8.00 12.52
C ILE A 124 2.08 -7.52 13.97
N LEU A 125 1.01 -7.95 14.66
CA LEU A 125 0.84 -7.68 16.10
C LEU A 125 2.00 -8.25 16.93
N LYS A 126 2.47 -9.47 16.62
CA LYS A 126 3.60 -10.11 17.32
C LYS A 126 4.92 -9.38 17.13
N LEU A 127 5.11 -8.72 15.99
CA LEU A 127 6.30 -7.91 15.72
C LEU A 127 6.33 -6.60 16.52
N GLY A 128 5.27 -6.28 17.26
CA GLY A 128 5.21 -5.12 18.16
C GLY A 128 5.08 -3.76 17.44
N PHE A 129 4.90 -3.77 16.11
CA PHE A 129 4.74 -2.57 15.29
C PHE A 129 3.37 -1.90 15.44
N LEU A 130 2.38 -2.64 15.93
CA LEU A 130 1.02 -2.17 16.16
C LEU A 130 0.76 -2.12 17.66
N LYS A 131 1.05 -0.99 18.28
CA LYS A 131 0.57 -0.68 19.64
C LYS A 131 -0.69 0.18 19.51
N LYS A 132 -1.69 -0.12 20.32
CA LYS A 132 -2.90 0.71 20.48
C LYS A 132 -2.50 2.12 20.88
#